data_AF-A0A7V0QZ41-F1
#
_entry.id   AF-A0A7V0QZ41-F1
#
_cell.length_a   1.000
_cell.length_b   1.000
_cell.length_c   1.000
_cell.angle_alpha   90.00
_cell.angle_beta   90.00
_cell.angle_gamma   90.00
#
_symmetry.space_group_name_H-M   'P 1'
#
loop_
_entity.id
_entity.type
_entity.pdbx_description
1 polymer ?
#
loop_
_entity_poly.entity_id
_entity_poly.type
_entity_poly.pdbx_seq_one_letter_code
_entity_poly.pdbx_strand_id
1 'polypeptide(L)'
;LQKGDEVLCEVDKDRRFAIMRNHTATHLLHASLRSIIGEHVKQSGSLVSDDKFRFDFTHFHALDGDEIEEIEKMVNDVILENRKVFTEIKTIDEAVSSGAMALFGEKYGDTVRVVTVEDFSRELCGGTHCSATGQIGPFVITSEGSVAAGIRRIEAITGHAAINYLKRRSSELNSISALLRTDAPLDKLAGILEEVKALKKEIEQLKTSVSSPNGRDIIQSARDINGVRVVSFRQDGLSMNDLRTLSDNLKNRIKSGVVFIASGNNGQASLICSVTRDLQNRYHAGEILKEIALACGGRGGGKAHMAQGGTKELDKLDKAVDMIYDIIKGTG
;
A
#
# COMPACT_ATOMS: atom_id res chain seq x y z
N LEU A 1 28.98 -28.94 -35.53
CA LEU A 1 29.97 -28.00 -36.08
C LEU A 1 31.36 -28.52 -35.79
N GLN A 2 32.13 -28.74 -36.84
CA GLN A 2 33.55 -29.09 -36.82
C GLN A 2 34.36 -27.99 -37.51
N LYS A 3 35.67 -27.94 -37.23
CA LYS A 3 36.57 -26.98 -37.88
C LYS A 3 36.59 -27.25 -39.40
N GLY A 4 36.22 -26.26 -40.19
CA GLY A 4 36.15 -26.36 -41.65
C GLY A 4 34.74 -26.51 -42.21
N ASP A 5 33.72 -26.67 -41.36
CA ASP A 5 32.32 -26.66 -41.80
C ASP A 5 31.96 -25.30 -42.41
N GLU A 6 31.33 -25.30 -43.59
CA GLU A 6 30.60 -24.15 -44.11
C GLU A 6 29.24 -24.07 -43.41
N VAL A 7 28.84 -22.86 -43.02
CA VAL A 7 27.61 -22.63 -42.27
C VAL A 7 26.83 -21.47 -42.85
N LEU A 8 25.50 -21.57 -42.75
CA LEU A 8 24.61 -20.44 -42.95
C LEU A 8 24.24 -19.85 -41.58
N CYS A 9 24.61 -18.59 -41.37
CA CYS A 9 24.22 -17.84 -40.17
C CYS A 9 23.00 -16.98 -40.48
N GLU A 10 21.87 -17.29 -39.86
CA GLU A 10 20.65 -16.48 -39.94
C GLU A 10 20.35 -15.83 -38.58
N VAL A 11 19.88 -14.58 -38.62
CA VAL A 11 19.43 -13.84 -37.44
C VAL A 11 17.92 -13.90 -37.37
N ASP A 12 17.38 -14.17 -36.19
CA ASP A 12 15.96 -13.99 -35.89
C ASP A 12 15.55 -12.52 -36.16
N LYS A 13 14.74 -12.33 -37.20
CA LYS A 13 14.34 -11.02 -37.70
C LYS A 13 13.43 -10.30 -36.72
N ASP A 14 12.47 -11.00 -36.11
CA ASP A 14 11.50 -10.40 -35.21
C ASP A 14 12.20 -9.89 -33.95
N ARG A 15 13.10 -10.73 -33.40
CA ARG A 15 13.95 -10.36 -32.28
C ARG A 15 14.86 -9.18 -32.63
N ARG A 16 15.49 -9.19 -33.81
CA ARG A 16 16.35 -8.10 -34.29
C ARG A 16 15.57 -6.78 -34.37
N PHE A 17 14.39 -6.79 -34.97
CA PHE A 17 13.57 -5.58 -35.08
C PHE A 17 13.10 -5.08 -33.72
N ALA A 18 12.71 -5.98 -32.81
CA ALA A 18 12.31 -5.57 -31.46
C ALA A 18 13.45 -4.86 -30.71
N ILE A 19 14.67 -5.39 -30.78
CA ILE A 19 15.87 -4.76 -30.21
C ILE A 19 16.14 -3.41 -30.89
N MET A 20 16.04 -3.32 -32.22
CA MET A 20 16.25 -2.05 -32.95
C MET A 20 15.25 -0.96 -32.50
N ARG A 21 13.99 -1.31 -32.31
CA ARG A 21 12.95 -0.37 -31.81
C ARG A 21 13.30 0.14 -30.42
N ASN A 22 13.58 -0.77 -29.50
CA ASN A 22 13.96 -0.43 -28.13
C ASN A 22 15.25 0.40 -28.09
N HIS A 23 16.22 0.12 -28.97
CA HIS A 23 17.47 0.87 -29.02
C HIS A 23 17.25 2.29 -29.53
N THR A 24 16.55 2.48 -30.66
CA THR A 24 16.25 3.83 -31.15
C THR A 24 15.41 4.61 -30.12
N ALA A 25 14.44 3.97 -29.46
CA ALA A 25 13.65 4.60 -28.40
C ALA A 25 14.50 5.00 -27.17
N THR A 26 15.59 4.28 -26.88
CA THR A 26 16.52 4.66 -25.81
C THR A 26 17.15 6.03 -26.09
N HIS A 27 17.55 6.30 -27.34
CA HIS A 27 18.08 7.62 -27.73
C HIS A 27 17.01 8.71 -27.69
N LEU A 28 15.76 8.39 -28.06
CA LEU A 28 14.67 9.35 -27.92
C LEU A 28 14.43 9.71 -26.45
N LEU A 29 14.36 8.70 -25.59
CA LEU A 29 14.18 8.87 -24.15
C LEU A 29 15.29 9.72 -23.54
N HIS A 30 16.55 9.47 -23.91
CA HIS A 30 17.70 10.21 -23.40
C HIS A 30 17.63 11.70 -23.78
N ALA A 31 17.32 12.01 -25.04
CA ALA A 31 17.14 13.38 -25.50
C ALA A 31 15.93 14.06 -24.82
N SER A 32 14.80 13.37 -24.68
CA SER A 32 13.63 13.88 -23.98
C SER A 32 13.90 14.19 -22.50
N LEU A 33 14.58 13.28 -21.79
CA LEU A 33 14.98 13.51 -20.40
C LEU A 33 15.86 14.75 -20.27
N ARG A 34 16.82 14.95 -21.18
CA ARG A 34 17.68 16.13 -21.17
C ARG A 34 16.91 17.42 -21.47
N SER A 35 15.91 17.36 -22.35
CA SER A 35 15.10 18.52 -22.72
C SER A 35 14.15 18.96 -21.61
N ILE A 36 13.56 18.01 -20.88
CA ILE A 36 12.52 18.28 -19.87
C ILE A 36 13.15 18.48 -18.49
N ILE A 37 14.02 17.54 -18.07
CA ILE A 37 14.62 17.56 -16.74
C ILE A 37 15.87 18.43 -16.69
N GLY A 38 16.67 18.43 -17.75
CA GLY A 38 17.84 19.29 -17.92
C GLY A 38 19.12 18.56 -18.33
N GLU A 39 20.12 19.34 -18.75
CA GLU A 39 21.36 18.83 -19.34
C GLU A 39 22.27 18.07 -18.35
N HIS A 40 22.00 18.14 -17.04
CA HIS A 40 22.73 17.33 -16.05
C HIS A 40 22.40 15.84 -16.14
N VAL A 41 21.32 15.47 -16.83
CA VAL A 41 20.98 14.06 -17.09
C VAL A 41 22.07 13.44 -17.95
N LYS A 42 22.74 12.44 -17.40
CA LYS A 42 23.74 11.62 -18.09
C LYS A 42 23.41 10.15 -17.91
N GLN A 43 23.62 9.36 -18.95
CA GLN A 43 23.50 7.92 -18.87
C GLN A 43 24.52 7.32 -17.88
N SER A 44 24.01 6.50 -16.95
CA SER A 44 24.78 5.72 -15.97
C SER A 44 24.70 4.20 -16.23
N GLY A 45 23.84 3.78 -17.15
CA GLY A 45 23.64 2.37 -17.50
C GLY A 45 22.49 2.19 -18.49
N SER A 46 22.53 1.13 -19.28
CA SER A 46 21.46 0.79 -20.20
C SER A 46 21.39 -0.72 -20.45
N LEU A 47 20.19 -1.23 -20.69
CA LEU A 47 19.95 -2.57 -21.22
C LEU A 47 18.90 -2.44 -22.31
N VAL A 48 19.19 -3.01 -23.48
CA VAL A 48 18.23 -3.12 -24.58
C VAL A 48 18.04 -4.59 -24.92
N SER A 49 16.84 -5.13 -24.64
CA SER A 49 16.43 -6.47 -25.04
C SER A 49 15.27 -6.41 -26.04
N ASP A 50 14.79 -7.55 -26.48
CA ASP A 50 13.68 -7.68 -27.42
C ASP A 50 12.30 -7.44 -26.78
N ASP A 51 12.17 -7.62 -25.48
CA ASP A 51 10.92 -7.44 -24.74
C ASP A 51 10.79 -6.06 -24.07
N LYS A 52 11.92 -5.46 -23.67
CA LYS A 52 11.96 -4.16 -22.98
C LYS A 52 13.33 -3.48 -23.10
N PHE A 53 13.42 -2.28 -22.55
CA PHE A 53 14.70 -1.67 -22.23
C PHE A 53 14.66 -0.95 -20.89
N ARG A 54 15.84 -0.70 -20.33
CA ARG A 54 16.00 0.15 -19.15
C ARG A 54 17.08 1.19 -19.40
N PHE A 55 16.86 2.38 -18.86
CA PHE A 55 17.78 3.49 -18.98
C PHE A 55 18.05 4.08 -17.61
N ASP A 56 19.31 4.01 -17.18
CA ASP A 56 19.76 4.55 -15.90
C ASP A 56 20.41 5.91 -16.14
N PHE A 57 20.03 6.91 -15.36
CA PHE A 57 20.49 8.28 -15.54
C PHE A 57 20.75 9.00 -14.22
N THR A 58 21.61 10.02 -14.28
CA THR A 58 21.93 10.87 -13.12
C THR A 58 20.81 11.87 -12.85
N HIS A 59 20.15 11.72 -11.71
CA HIS A 59 19.18 12.69 -11.21
C HIS A 59 18.93 12.47 -9.70
N PHE A 60 18.79 13.54 -8.93
CA PHE A 60 18.73 13.48 -7.46
C PHE A 60 17.33 13.24 -6.91
N HIS A 61 16.29 13.62 -7.65
CA HIS A 61 14.89 13.55 -7.20
C HIS A 61 14.12 12.52 -8.00
N ALA A 62 13.05 11.97 -7.43
CA ALA A 62 12.10 11.17 -8.21
C ALA A 62 11.43 12.08 -9.23
N LEU A 63 11.19 11.53 -10.43
CA LEU A 63 10.36 12.23 -11.40
C LEU A 63 8.93 12.25 -10.88
N ASP A 64 8.25 13.37 -11.02
CA ASP A 64 6.83 13.44 -10.73
C ASP A 64 5.99 12.87 -11.89
N GLY A 65 4.68 12.76 -11.66
CA GLY A 65 3.77 12.17 -12.64
C GLY A 65 3.69 12.99 -13.93
N ASP A 66 3.74 14.31 -13.83
CA ASP A 66 3.61 15.23 -14.96
C ASP A 66 4.88 15.18 -15.82
N GLU A 67 6.06 15.13 -15.19
CA GLU A 67 7.35 14.95 -15.87
C GLU A 67 7.40 13.63 -16.64
N ILE A 68 6.96 12.52 -16.03
CA ILE A 68 6.92 11.20 -16.71
C ILE A 68 5.98 11.25 -17.92
N GLU A 69 4.80 11.86 -17.77
CA GLU A 69 3.83 12.00 -18.86
C GLU A 69 4.39 12.88 -19.99
N GLU A 70 5.04 14.00 -19.67
CA GLU A 70 5.66 14.88 -20.66
C GLU A 70 6.79 14.19 -21.43
N ILE A 71 7.63 13.40 -20.74
CA ILE A 71 8.69 12.60 -21.37
C ILE A 71 8.10 11.56 -22.31
N GLU A 72 7.12 10.77 -21.84
CA GLU A 72 6.48 9.75 -22.67
C GLU A 72 5.79 10.37 -23.89
N LYS A 73 5.14 11.53 -23.70
CA LYS A 73 4.50 12.29 -24.78
C LYS A 73 5.53 12.74 -25.81
N MET A 74 6.62 13.38 -25.39
CA MET A 74 7.66 13.89 -26.30
C MET A 74 8.28 12.76 -27.14
N VAL A 75 8.55 11.61 -26.53
CA VAL A 75 9.07 10.45 -27.27
C VAL A 75 8.06 9.97 -28.33
N ASN A 76 6.79 9.84 -27.96
CA ASN A 76 5.74 9.42 -28.90
C ASN A 76 5.49 10.46 -30.01
N ASP A 77 5.56 11.75 -29.72
CA ASP A 77 5.44 12.83 -30.72
C ASP A 77 6.53 12.68 -31.79
N VAL A 78 7.79 12.47 -31.39
CA VAL A 78 8.92 12.27 -32.32
C VAL A 78 8.79 10.95 -33.11
N ILE A 79 8.19 9.92 -32.51
CA ILE A 79 7.85 8.68 -33.22
C ILE A 79 6.83 8.96 -34.32
N LEU A 80 5.78 9.74 -34.02
CA LEU A 80 4.71 10.09 -34.97
C LEU A 80 5.19 10.98 -36.11
N GLU A 81 6.19 11.83 -35.86
CA GLU A 81 6.86 12.63 -36.89
C GLU A 81 7.65 11.78 -37.90
N ASN A 82 7.94 10.51 -37.56
CA ASN A 82 8.64 9.54 -38.41
C ASN A 82 9.98 10.08 -38.96
N ARG A 83 10.73 10.77 -38.11
CA ARG A 83 12.03 11.37 -38.42
C ARG A 83 13.03 10.33 -38.92
N LYS A 84 13.91 10.76 -39.82
CA LYS A 84 14.97 9.89 -40.36
C LYS A 84 15.98 9.52 -39.28
N VAL A 85 16.40 8.26 -39.29
CA VAL A 85 17.50 7.76 -38.46
C VAL A 85 18.61 7.26 -39.36
N PHE A 86 19.80 7.81 -39.21
CA PHE A 86 20.94 7.49 -40.06
C PHE A 86 22.24 7.46 -39.26
N THR A 87 23.25 6.80 -39.82
CA THR A 87 24.51 6.57 -39.14
C THR A 87 25.70 6.89 -40.02
N GLU A 88 26.72 7.51 -39.44
CA GLU A 88 27.94 7.92 -40.12
C GLU A 88 29.16 7.43 -39.33
N ILE A 89 30.26 7.15 -40.01
CA ILE A 89 31.56 6.91 -39.37
C ILE A 89 32.33 8.22 -39.45
N LYS A 90 32.81 8.72 -38.31
CA LYS A 90 33.55 9.98 -38.19
C LYS A 90 34.77 9.79 -37.30
N THR A 91 35.74 10.69 -37.40
CA THR A 91 36.75 10.83 -36.34
C THR A 91 36.08 11.33 -35.05
N ILE A 92 36.74 11.14 -33.91
CA ILE A 92 36.17 11.60 -32.63
C ILE A 92 35.98 13.13 -32.61
N ASP A 93 36.93 13.88 -33.18
CA ASP A 93 36.89 15.34 -33.22
C ASP A 93 35.76 15.85 -34.11
N GLU A 94 35.52 15.22 -35.26
CA GLU A 94 34.39 15.53 -36.14
C GLU A 94 33.05 15.21 -35.47
N ALA A 95 32.97 14.08 -34.75
CA ALA A 95 31.75 13.69 -34.06
C ALA A 95 31.39 14.71 -32.97
N VAL A 96 32.34 15.04 -32.09
CA VAL A 96 32.17 16.03 -31.01
C VAL A 96 31.82 17.40 -31.58
N SER A 97 32.54 17.84 -32.62
CA SER A 97 32.29 19.13 -33.30
C SER A 97 30.90 19.19 -33.96
N SER A 98 30.33 18.04 -34.33
CA SER A 98 28.98 17.94 -34.89
C SER A 98 27.87 17.90 -33.83
N GLY A 99 28.21 18.10 -32.55
CA GLY A 99 27.28 18.06 -31.42
C GLY A 99 26.93 16.64 -30.94
N ALA A 100 27.67 15.61 -31.39
CA ALA A 100 27.41 14.25 -30.96
C ALA A 100 27.79 14.08 -29.49
N MET A 101 26.87 13.51 -28.71
CA MET A 101 27.15 13.15 -27.33
C MET A 101 27.98 11.88 -27.28
N ALA A 102 29.13 11.97 -26.61
CA ALA A 102 29.91 10.81 -26.20
C ALA A 102 29.40 10.26 -24.86
N LEU A 103 29.29 8.94 -24.74
CA LEU A 103 29.07 8.29 -23.45
C LEU A 103 30.33 8.44 -22.60
N PHE A 104 30.17 8.99 -21.39
CA PHE A 104 31.27 9.22 -20.46
C PHE A 104 31.87 7.90 -19.97
N GLY A 105 33.20 7.75 -20.03
CA GLY A 105 33.94 6.60 -19.49
C GLY A 105 34.31 5.50 -20.50
N GLU A 106 33.83 5.61 -21.74
CA GLU A 106 34.21 4.70 -22.82
C GLU A 106 35.55 5.10 -23.46
N LYS A 107 36.37 4.10 -23.82
CA LYS A 107 37.58 4.32 -24.64
C LYS A 107 37.20 4.16 -26.11
N TYR A 108 37.22 5.26 -26.86
CA TYR A 108 36.95 5.25 -28.29
C TYR A 108 38.23 5.00 -29.09
N GLY A 109 38.08 4.33 -30.24
CA GLY A 109 39.16 4.23 -31.24
C GLY A 109 39.24 5.50 -32.10
N ASP A 110 40.10 5.46 -33.11
CA ASP A 110 40.36 6.61 -34.01
C ASP A 110 39.10 7.07 -34.77
N THR A 111 38.17 6.15 -35.03
CA THR A 111 36.87 6.43 -35.64
C THR A 111 35.73 5.91 -34.79
N VAL A 112 34.63 6.65 -34.77
CA VAL A 112 33.41 6.35 -34.03
C VAL A 112 32.21 6.32 -34.96
N ARG A 113 31.21 5.52 -34.59
CA ARG A 113 29.92 5.50 -35.29
C ARG A 113 28.96 6.45 -34.60
N VAL A 114 28.50 7.45 -35.33
CA VAL A 114 27.51 8.43 -34.89
C VAL A 114 26.14 7.99 -35.38
N VAL A 115 25.17 7.93 -34.48
CA VAL A 115 23.76 7.69 -34.79
C VAL A 115 23.02 8.99 -34.60
N THR A 116 22.28 9.41 -35.63
CA THR A 116 21.51 10.65 -35.61
C THR A 116 20.04 10.34 -35.83
N VAL A 117 19.19 10.86 -34.93
CA VAL A 117 17.77 11.07 -35.18
C VAL A 117 17.63 12.53 -35.61
N GLU A 118 17.13 12.74 -36.83
CA GLU A 118 17.02 14.06 -37.46
C GLU A 118 16.43 15.12 -36.51
N ASP A 119 17.15 16.24 -36.36
CA ASP A 119 16.79 17.39 -35.52
C ASP A 119 16.37 17.06 -34.07
N PHE A 120 16.81 15.93 -33.52
CA PHE A 120 16.41 15.50 -32.18
C PHE A 120 17.57 14.99 -31.32
N SER A 121 18.32 14.00 -31.80
CA SER A 121 19.42 13.41 -31.02
C SER A 121 20.59 12.99 -31.90
N ARG A 122 21.79 13.06 -31.33
CA ARG A 122 23.03 12.64 -31.98
C ARG A 122 23.98 12.05 -30.94
N GLU A 123 24.26 10.76 -31.06
CA GLU A 123 24.99 10.01 -30.04
C GLU A 123 26.00 9.04 -30.67
N LEU A 124 27.09 8.76 -29.98
CA LEU A 124 28.00 7.69 -30.35
C LEU A 124 27.38 6.33 -29.99
N CYS A 125 27.07 5.50 -30.99
CA CYS A 125 26.49 4.19 -30.75
C CYS A 125 26.83 3.16 -31.83
N GLY A 126 27.34 2.01 -31.40
CA GLY A 126 27.66 0.86 -32.25
C GLY A 126 26.48 -0.10 -32.49
N GLY A 127 25.30 0.21 -31.96
CA GLY A 127 24.14 -0.66 -32.01
C GLY A 127 23.37 -0.67 -33.33
N THR A 128 22.39 -1.57 -33.42
CA THR A 128 21.42 -1.59 -34.52
C THR A 128 20.23 -0.68 -34.20
N HIS A 129 19.79 0.11 -35.19
CA HIS A 129 18.72 1.09 -35.03
C HIS A 129 17.71 0.98 -36.17
N CYS A 130 16.47 1.38 -35.91
CA CYS A 130 15.49 1.65 -36.95
C CYS A 130 16.02 2.69 -37.96
N SER A 131 15.48 2.70 -39.18
CA SER A 131 15.83 3.70 -40.21
C SER A 131 14.96 4.96 -40.12
N ALA A 132 13.85 4.90 -39.39
CA ALA A 132 12.99 6.03 -39.10
C ALA A 132 12.28 5.81 -37.75
N THR A 133 11.94 6.89 -37.03
CA THR A 133 11.35 6.80 -35.69
C THR A 133 9.98 6.13 -35.69
N GLY A 134 9.19 6.26 -36.76
CA GLY A 134 7.87 5.63 -36.87
C GLY A 134 7.91 4.09 -36.87
N GLN A 135 9.08 3.49 -37.15
CA GLN A 135 9.26 2.03 -37.07
C GLN A 135 9.28 1.50 -35.62
N ILE A 136 9.46 2.38 -34.63
CA ILE A 136 9.42 2.04 -33.20
C ILE A 136 8.03 1.56 -32.81
N GLY A 137 6.98 2.15 -33.38
CA GLY A 137 5.61 1.97 -32.90
C GLY A 137 5.40 2.62 -31.53
N PRO A 138 4.34 2.26 -30.78
CA PRO A 138 4.04 2.91 -29.51
C PRO A 138 5.16 2.70 -28.50
N PHE A 139 5.46 3.73 -27.74
CA PHE A 139 6.40 3.72 -26.62
C PHE A 139 5.65 3.92 -25.31
N VAL A 140 5.96 3.11 -24.29
CA VAL A 140 5.32 3.19 -22.97
C VAL A 140 6.37 3.02 -21.87
N ILE A 141 6.42 3.97 -20.95
CA ILE A 141 7.14 3.88 -19.67
C ILE A 141 6.33 2.98 -18.73
N THR A 142 6.98 1.92 -18.27
CA THR A 142 6.35 0.91 -17.39
C THR A 142 6.68 1.13 -15.93
N SER A 143 7.82 1.76 -15.64
CA SER A 143 8.21 2.12 -14.28
C SER A 143 9.31 3.17 -14.26
N GLU A 144 9.36 3.87 -13.14
CA GLU A 144 10.37 4.86 -12.77
C GLU A 144 10.80 4.55 -11.31
N GLY A 145 12.10 4.57 -11.01
CA GLY A 145 12.61 4.20 -9.69
C GLY A 145 14.07 4.57 -9.40
N SER A 146 14.45 4.63 -8.12
CA SER A 146 15.85 4.85 -7.71
C SER A 146 16.63 3.54 -7.70
N VAL A 147 17.85 3.57 -8.23
CA VAL A 147 18.77 2.41 -8.24
C VAL A 147 19.92 2.61 -7.25
N ALA A 148 20.41 3.83 -7.12
CA ALA A 148 21.44 4.24 -6.18
C ALA A 148 21.31 5.73 -5.86
N ALA A 149 22.11 6.24 -4.92
CA ALA A 149 22.15 7.67 -4.63
C ALA A 149 22.48 8.49 -5.89
N GLY A 150 21.57 9.38 -6.29
CA GLY A 150 21.70 10.21 -7.49
C GLY A 150 21.52 9.48 -8.82
N ILE A 151 21.06 8.22 -8.82
CA ILE A 151 20.82 7.43 -10.04
C ILE A 151 19.38 6.91 -10.06
N ARG A 152 18.72 7.19 -11.18
CA ARG A 152 17.32 6.82 -11.45
C ARG A 152 17.24 5.91 -12.66
N ARG A 153 16.18 5.12 -12.74
CA ARG A 153 15.92 4.17 -13.82
C ARG A 153 14.52 4.37 -14.35
N ILE A 154 14.42 4.44 -15.67
CA ILE A 154 13.18 4.22 -16.41
C ILE A 154 13.24 2.83 -17.05
N GLU A 155 12.19 2.03 -16.89
CA GLU A 155 11.96 0.84 -17.72
C GLU A 155 10.82 1.12 -18.70
N ALA A 156 11.01 0.78 -19.96
CA ALA A 156 10.04 1.05 -21.00
C ALA A 156 10.01 -0.04 -22.07
N ILE A 157 8.94 -0.03 -22.86
CA ILE A 157 8.64 -1.02 -23.89
C ILE A 157 8.20 -0.32 -25.18
N THR A 158 8.44 -0.96 -26.33
CA THR A 158 8.06 -0.43 -27.64
C THR A 158 7.28 -1.44 -28.48
N GLY A 159 6.69 -0.98 -29.58
CA GLY A 159 6.12 -1.83 -30.62
C GLY A 159 5.07 -2.81 -30.10
N HIS A 160 5.20 -4.09 -30.47
CA HIS A 160 4.23 -5.12 -30.07
C HIS A 160 4.13 -5.33 -28.56
N ALA A 161 5.24 -5.19 -27.82
CA ALA A 161 5.23 -5.31 -26.36
C ALA A 161 4.36 -4.21 -25.74
N ALA A 162 4.52 -2.96 -26.20
CA ALA A 162 3.69 -1.83 -25.80
C ALA A 162 2.20 -2.03 -26.17
N ILE A 163 1.90 -2.49 -27.39
CA ILE A 163 0.53 -2.80 -27.82
C ILE A 163 -0.12 -3.83 -26.89
N ASN A 164 0.58 -4.92 -26.57
CA ASN A 164 0.06 -5.97 -25.71
C ASN A 164 -0.13 -5.49 -24.27
N TYR A 165 0.78 -4.65 -23.77
CA TYR A 165 0.66 -4.02 -22.45
C TYR A 165 -0.59 -3.14 -22.36
N LEU A 166 -0.80 -2.25 -23.34
CA LEU A 166 -1.96 -1.36 -23.38
C LEU A 166 -3.28 -2.14 -23.52
N LYS A 167 -3.30 -3.19 -24.36
CA LYS A 167 -4.46 -4.09 -24.48
C LYS A 167 -4.80 -4.78 -23.15
N ARG A 168 -3.79 -5.28 -22.43
CA ARG A 168 -4.00 -5.91 -21.11
C ARG A 168 -4.58 -4.91 -20.12
N ARG A 169 -4.03 -3.70 -20.04
CA ARG A 169 -4.54 -2.61 -19.16
C ARG A 169 -5.98 -2.24 -19.50
N SER A 170 -6.31 -2.11 -20.79
CA SER A 170 -7.68 -1.84 -21.23
C SER A 170 -8.65 -2.98 -20.86
N SER A 171 -8.24 -4.24 -21.02
CA SER A 171 -9.04 -5.40 -20.62
C SER A 171 -9.29 -5.47 -19.10
N GLU A 172 -8.28 -5.14 -18.30
CA GLU A 172 -8.42 -5.05 -16.83
C GLU A 172 -9.43 -3.96 -16.45
N LEU A 173 -9.32 -2.76 -17.03
CA LEU A 173 -10.28 -1.68 -16.80
C LEU A 173 -11.70 -2.05 -17.21
N ASN A 174 -11.88 -2.67 -18.38
CA ASN A 174 -13.20 -3.15 -18.83
C ASN A 174 -13.78 -4.20 -17.87
N SER A 175 -12.94 -5.06 -17.31
CA SER A 175 -13.37 -6.07 -16.33
C SER A 175 -13.82 -5.42 -15.03
N ILE A 176 -13.11 -4.38 -14.55
CA ILE A 176 -13.50 -3.60 -13.38
C ILE A 176 -14.83 -2.88 -13.65
N SER A 177 -14.97 -2.22 -14.80
CA SER A 177 -16.21 -1.56 -15.22
C SER A 177 -17.39 -2.52 -15.27
N ALA A 178 -17.19 -3.75 -15.78
CA ALA A 178 -18.22 -4.78 -15.80
C ALA A 178 -18.62 -5.26 -14.39
N LEU A 179 -17.65 -5.46 -13.49
CA LEU A 179 -17.90 -5.84 -12.09
C LEU A 179 -18.69 -4.75 -11.35
N LEU A 180 -18.32 -3.48 -11.56
CA LEU A 180 -18.97 -2.32 -10.93
C LEU A 180 -20.24 -1.87 -11.66
N ARG A 181 -20.53 -2.43 -12.85
CA ARG A 181 -21.64 -2.08 -13.75
C ARG A 181 -21.69 -0.58 -14.05
N THR A 182 -20.56 -0.02 -14.46
CA THR A 182 -20.43 1.41 -14.77
C THR A 182 -19.35 1.67 -15.81
N ASP A 183 -19.49 2.75 -16.57
CA ASP A 183 -18.43 3.27 -17.44
C ASP A 183 -17.46 4.21 -16.71
N ALA A 184 -17.78 4.58 -15.45
CA ALA A 184 -16.95 5.41 -14.58
C ALA A 184 -16.49 4.61 -13.34
N PRO A 185 -15.61 3.61 -13.50
CA PRO A 185 -15.25 2.68 -12.43
C PRO A 185 -14.59 3.35 -11.22
N LEU A 186 -13.81 4.43 -11.44
CA LEU A 186 -13.13 5.15 -10.36
C LEU A 186 -14.13 5.86 -9.43
N ASP A 187 -15.07 6.63 -9.99
CA ASP A 187 -16.08 7.35 -9.20
C ASP A 187 -16.98 6.38 -8.44
N LYS A 188 -17.40 5.29 -9.10
CA LYS A 188 -18.22 4.26 -8.46
C LYS A 188 -17.48 3.55 -7.33
N LEU A 189 -16.19 3.24 -7.53
CA LEU A 189 -15.35 2.64 -6.49
C LEU A 189 -15.17 3.58 -5.29
N ALA A 190 -14.91 4.88 -5.53
CA ALA A 190 -14.82 5.87 -4.47
C ALA A 190 -16.12 5.95 -3.65
N GLY A 191 -17.28 5.95 -4.33
CA GLY A 191 -18.58 5.91 -3.66
C GLY A 191 -18.78 4.65 -2.81
N ILE A 192 -18.43 3.47 -3.34
CA ILE A 192 -18.50 2.19 -2.60
C ILE A 192 -17.59 2.22 -1.37
N LEU A 193 -16.38 2.79 -1.47
CA LEU A 193 -15.45 2.88 -0.33
C LEU A 193 -16.00 3.75 0.79
N GLU A 194 -16.62 4.89 0.47
CA GLU A 194 -17.29 5.74 1.46
C GLU A 194 -18.53 5.05 2.06
N GLU A 195 -19.32 4.35 1.26
CA GLU A 195 -20.46 3.56 1.74
C GLU A 195 -20.00 2.45 2.71
N VAL A 196 -18.94 1.71 2.36
CA VAL A 196 -18.34 0.68 3.23
C VAL A 196 -17.88 1.28 4.56
N LYS A 197 -17.30 2.49 4.54
CA LYS A 197 -16.87 3.19 5.75
C LYS A 197 -18.06 3.64 6.60
N ALA A 198 -19.14 4.12 5.97
CA ALA A 198 -20.38 4.50 6.65
C ALA A 198 -21.07 3.28 7.29
N LEU A 199 -21.23 2.18 6.54
CA LEU A 199 -21.81 0.93 7.03
C LEU A 199 -21.01 0.34 8.18
N LYS A 200 -19.68 0.37 8.13
CA LYS A 200 -18.83 -0.05 9.26
C LYS A 200 -19.11 0.77 10.53
N LYS A 201 -19.28 2.09 10.39
CA LYS A 201 -19.62 2.97 11.52
C LYS A 201 -21.01 2.68 12.07
N GLU A 202 -21.99 2.45 11.19
CA GLU A 202 -23.35 2.10 11.58
C GLU A 202 -23.40 0.74 12.31
N ILE A 203 -22.65 -0.27 11.84
CA ILE A 203 -22.54 -1.56 12.52
C ILE A 203 -22.01 -1.39 13.94
N GLU A 204 -20.98 -0.56 14.16
CA GLU A 204 -20.45 -0.31 15.50
C GLU A 204 -21.45 0.44 16.39
N GLN A 205 -22.23 1.38 15.82
CA GLN A 205 -23.31 2.05 16.54
C GLN A 205 -24.42 1.06 16.93
N LEU A 206 -24.87 0.22 16.00
CA LEU A 206 -25.90 -0.78 16.25
C LEU A 206 -25.44 -1.82 17.28
N LYS A 207 -24.19 -2.28 17.23
CA LYS A 207 -23.62 -3.15 18.27
C LYS A 207 -23.67 -2.50 19.65
N THR A 208 -23.36 -1.20 19.74
CA THR A 208 -23.44 -0.45 21.00
C THR A 208 -24.89 -0.32 21.49
N SER A 209 -25.85 -0.12 20.58
CA SER A 209 -27.28 -0.02 20.90
C SER A 209 -27.89 -1.36 21.34
N VAL A 210 -27.54 -2.47 20.67
CA VAL A 210 -28.05 -3.83 20.98
C VAL A 210 -27.38 -4.38 22.25
N SER A 211 -26.13 -4.00 22.51
CA SER A 211 -25.35 -4.40 23.69
C SER A 211 -25.69 -3.60 24.95
N SER A 212 -26.62 -2.64 24.88
CA SER A 212 -27.26 -2.10 26.07
C SER A 212 -28.49 -2.97 26.35
N PRO A 213 -28.44 -3.97 27.26
CA PRO A 213 -29.68 -4.49 27.81
C PRO A 213 -30.39 -3.28 28.41
N ASN A 214 -31.72 -3.24 28.35
CA ASN A 214 -32.54 -2.20 28.98
C ASN A 214 -31.92 -1.81 30.32
N GLY A 215 -31.11 -0.76 30.38
CA GLY A 215 -30.29 -0.54 31.58
C GLY A 215 -31.15 -0.14 32.77
N ARG A 216 -32.47 0.02 32.57
CA ARG A 216 -33.47 0.10 33.64
C ARG A 216 -33.63 -1.25 34.33
N ASP A 217 -33.76 -2.35 33.60
CA ASP A 217 -34.01 -3.69 34.14
C ASP A 217 -32.80 -4.18 34.94
N ILE A 218 -31.58 -3.91 34.46
CA ILE A 218 -30.32 -4.23 35.18
C ILE A 218 -30.14 -3.39 36.45
N ILE A 219 -30.55 -2.12 36.42
CA ILE A 219 -30.49 -1.28 37.62
C ILE A 219 -31.57 -1.69 38.63
N GLN A 220 -32.72 -2.19 38.17
CA GLN A 220 -33.74 -2.75 39.04
C GLN A 220 -33.31 -4.05 39.71
N SER A 221 -32.45 -4.86 39.07
CA SER A 221 -31.87 -6.06 39.68
C SER A 221 -30.71 -5.77 40.64
N ALA A 222 -30.38 -4.50 40.90
CA ALA A 222 -29.33 -4.14 41.85
C ALA A 222 -29.69 -4.57 43.29
N ARG A 223 -28.72 -5.13 44.02
CA ARG A 223 -28.91 -5.52 45.43
C ARG A 223 -28.31 -4.45 46.34
N ASP A 224 -28.98 -4.15 47.45
CA ASP A 224 -28.42 -3.31 48.51
C ASP A 224 -27.73 -4.20 49.55
N ILE A 225 -26.44 -3.99 49.76
CA ILE A 225 -25.62 -4.73 50.72
C ILE A 225 -24.86 -3.72 51.57
N ASN A 226 -25.10 -3.71 52.88
CA ASN A 226 -24.44 -2.79 53.83
C ASN A 226 -24.60 -1.29 53.44
N GLY A 227 -25.75 -0.92 52.85
CA GLY A 227 -26.04 0.43 52.38
C GLY A 227 -25.36 0.78 51.05
N VAL A 228 -24.82 -0.22 50.34
CA VAL A 228 -24.14 -0.06 49.05
C VAL A 228 -24.93 -0.77 47.97
N ARG A 229 -25.25 -0.05 46.90
CA ARG A 229 -25.89 -0.63 45.72
C ARG A 229 -24.88 -1.41 44.88
N VAL A 230 -25.13 -2.70 44.68
CA VAL A 230 -24.28 -3.58 43.88
C VAL A 230 -25.05 -4.07 42.65
N VAL A 231 -24.51 -3.76 41.47
CA VAL A 231 -25.00 -4.25 40.18
C VAL A 231 -24.03 -5.29 39.67
N SER A 232 -24.48 -6.53 39.52
CA SER A 232 -23.67 -7.64 39.04
C SER A 232 -24.47 -8.46 38.05
N PHE A 233 -23.95 -8.70 36.84
CA PHE A 233 -24.59 -9.55 35.84
C PHE A 233 -23.59 -10.07 34.80
N ARG A 234 -23.99 -11.12 34.08
CA ARG A 234 -23.28 -11.65 32.92
C ARG A 234 -23.97 -11.21 31.63
N GLN A 235 -23.17 -10.78 30.66
CA GLN A 235 -23.63 -10.50 29.30
C GLN A 235 -22.55 -10.91 28.30
N ASP A 236 -22.77 -12.03 27.62
CA ASP A 236 -21.81 -12.58 26.66
C ASP A 236 -21.78 -11.80 25.33
N GLY A 237 -20.67 -11.94 24.59
CA GLY A 237 -20.48 -11.31 23.28
C GLY A 237 -19.93 -9.87 23.30
N LEU A 238 -19.55 -9.35 24.46
CA LEU A 238 -19.00 -8.00 24.62
C LEU A 238 -17.46 -8.02 24.58
N SER A 239 -16.87 -7.01 23.94
CA SER A 239 -15.43 -6.76 24.05
C SER A 239 -15.10 -6.03 25.37
N MET A 240 -13.83 -5.99 25.77
CA MET A 240 -13.39 -5.23 26.95
C MET A 240 -13.71 -3.72 26.84
N ASN A 241 -13.73 -3.16 25.63
CA ASN A 241 -14.11 -1.76 25.42
C ASN A 241 -15.61 -1.53 25.61
N ASP A 242 -16.43 -2.48 25.15
CA ASP A 242 -17.89 -2.45 25.37
C ASP A 242 -18.21 -2.57 26.86
N LEU A 243 -17.54 -3.49 27.56
CA LEU A 243 -17.65 -3.66 29.01
C LEU A 243 -17.26 -2.39 29.78
N ARG A 244 -16.19 -1.71 29.38
CA ARG A 244 -15.81 -0.41 29.97
C ARG A 244 -16.91 0.63 29.80
N THR A 245 -17.41 0.78 28.58
CA THR A 245 -18.48 1.73 28.26
C THR A 245 -19.75 1.43 29.04
N LEU A 246 -20.17 0.16 29.10
CA LEU A 246 -21.35 -0.28 29.83
C LEU A 246 -21.19 -0.08 31.35
N SER A 247 -20.03 -0.45 31.91
CA SER A 247 -19.73 -0.27 33.33
C SER A 247 -19.77 1.20 33.74
N ASP A 248 -19.18 2.10 32.94
CA ASP A 248 -19.22 3.54 33.22
C ASP A 248 -20.64 4.12 33.13
N ASN A 249 -21.43 3.70 32.13
CA ASN A 249 -22.82 4.11 32.00
C ASN A 249 -23.68 3.67 33.20
N LEU A 250 -23.51 2.43 33.67
CA LEU A 250 -24.24 1.92 34.84
C LEU A 250 -23.81 2.63 36.12
N LYS A 251 -22.51 2.82 36.33
CA LYS A 251 -21.94 3.57 37.46
C LYS A 251 -22.49 4.99 37.54
N ASN A 252 -22.58 5.69 36.40
CA ASN A 252 -23.17 7.03 36.33
C ASN A 252 -24.66 7.05 36.68
N ARG A 253 -25.41 6.00 36.34
CA ARG A 253 -26.86 5.91 36.62
C ARG A 253 -27.18 5.55 38.06
N ILE A 254 -26.40 4.68 38.70
CA ILE A 254 -26.62 4.28 40.11
C ILE A 254 -26.14 5.35 41.12
N LYS A 255 -25.33 6.32 40.68
CA LYS A 255 -24.75 7.43 41.45
C LYS A 255 -23.74 7.01 42.53
N SER A 256 -24.10 6.04 43.37
CA SER A 256 -23.26 5.44 44.41
C SER A 256 -23.41 3.92 44.36
N GLY A 257 -22.31 3.18 44.26
CA GLY A 257 -22.34 1.72 44.23
C GLY A 257 -21.13 1.05 43.58
N VAL A 258 -21.24 -0.27 43.43
CA VAL A 258 -20.26 -1.15 42.79
C VAL A 258 -20.91 -1.83 41.59
N VAL A 259 -20.21 -1.85 40.45
CA VAL A 259 -20.67 -2.49 39.22
C VAL A 259 -19.67 -3.57 38.81
N PHE A 260 -20.15 -4.79 38.61
CA PHE A 260 -19.38 -5.89 38.03
C PHE A 260 -20.10 -6.50 36.83
N ILE A 261 -19.34 -6.76 35.78
CA ILE A 261 -19.87 -7.33 34.54
C ILE A 261 -18.89 -8.39 34.03
N ALA A 262 -19.42 -9.56 33.69
CA ALA A 262 -18.69 -10.64 33.04
C ALA A 262 -19.21 -10.85 31.61
N SER A 263 -18.32 -11.11 30.67
CA SER A 263 -18.69 -11.44 29.28
C SER A 263 -17.85 -12.59 28.74
N GLY A 264 -18.50 -13.68 28.35
CA GLY A 264 -17.88 -14.74 27.57
C GLY A 264 -17.84 -14.38 26.08
N ASN A 265 -16.70 -14.57 25.44
CA ASN A 265 -16.53 -14.39 24.00
C ASN A 265 -15.45 -15.35 23.45
N ASN A 266 -15.82 -16.21 22.50
CA ASN A 266 -14.90 -17.10 21.76
C ASN A 266 -13.85 -17.83 22.63
N GLY A 267 -14.30 -18.51 23.69
CA GLY A 267 -13.42 -19.34 24.54
C GLY A 267 -12.63 -18.58 25.60
N GLN A 268 -12.82 -17.27 25.73
CA GLN A 268 -12.26 -16.46 26.81
C GLN A 268 -13.35 -15.57 27.42
N ALA A 269 -13.19 -15.24 28.69
CA ALA A 269 -14.07 -14.34 29.40
C ALA A 269 -13.34 -13.06 29.77
N SER A 270 -14.05 -11.96 29.64
CA SER A 270 -13.64 -10.62 30.01
C SER A 270 -14.42 -10.18 31.25
N LEU A 271 -13.73 -9.61 32.23
CA LEU A 271 -14.29 -9.19 33.51
C LEU A 271 -13.99 -7.72 33.75
N ILE A 272 -14.98 -6.96 34.23
CA ILE A 272 -14.79 -5.57 34.65
C ILE A 272 -15.45 -5.31 36.00
N CYS A 273 -14.75 -4.59 36.87
CA CYS A 273 -15.28 -4.11 38.14
C CYS A 273 -15.05 -2.59 38.23
N SER A 274 -16.06 -1.84 38.66
CA SER A 274 -15.99 -0.39 38.85
C SER A 274 -16.64 0.02 40.16
N VAL A 275 -16.04 1.00 40.84
CA VAL A 275 -16.51 1.54 42.13
C VAL A 275 -16.68 3.05 42.02
N THR A 276 -17.82 3.58 42.48
CA THR A 276 -18.09 5.04 42.50
C THR A 276 -17.13 5.78 43.43
N ARG A 277 -16.90 7.08 43.16
CA ARG A 277 -15.87 7.88 43.86
C ARG A 277 -16.03 7.93 45.37
N ASP A 278 -17.27 8.00 45.85
CA ASP A 278 -17.64 8.05 47.26
C ASP A 278 -17.32 6.75 48.03
N LEU A 279 -17.21 5.63 47.32
CA LEU A 279 -16.98 4.30 47.91
C LEU A 279 -15.53 3.81 47.82
N GLN A 280 -14.65 4.54 47.11
CA GLN A 280 -13.27 4.09 46.86
C GLN A 280 -12.39 4.00 48.11
N ASN A 281 -12.75 4.69 49.19
CA ASN A 281 -12.07 4.57 50.48
C ASN A 281 -12.42 3.28 51.24
N ARG A 282 -13.56 2.65 50.89
CA ARG A 282 -14.05 1.42 51.53
C ARG A 282 -13.87 0.19 50.63
N TYR A 283 -13.96 0.37 49.32
CA TYR A 283 -13.89 -0.71 48.33
C TYR A 283 -12.91 -0.37 47.21
N HIS A 284 -11.96 -1.25 46.94
CA HIS A 284 -10.97 -1.08 45.88
C HIS A 284 -11.26 -2.01 44.70
N ALA A 285 -11.67 -1.46 43.55
CA ALA A 285 -12.06 -2.27 42.38
C ALA A 285 -10.97 -3.26 41.94
N GLY A 286 -9.70 -2.86 42.03
CA GLY A 286 -8.55 -3.72 41.72
C GLY A 286 -8.44 -4.96 42.61
N GLU A 287 -8.73 -4.84 43.90
CA GLU A 287 -8.61 -5.96 44.85
C GLU A 287 -9.80 -6.90 44.70
N ILE A 288 -11.02 -6.34 44.61
CA ILE A 288 -12.26 -7.09 44.36
C ILE A 288 -12.12 -7.94 43.09
N LEU A 289 -11.67 -7.34 41.99
CA LEU A 289 -11.55 -8.06 40.74
C LEU A 289 -10.46 -9.14 40.79
N LYS A 290 -9.35 -8.88 41.48
CA LYS A 290 -8.26 -9.84 41.62
C LYS A 290 -8.73 -11.10 42.35
N GLU A 291 -9.53 -10.94 43.40
CA GLU A 291 -10.13 -12.05 44.14
C GLU A 291 -11.10 -12.86 43.27
N ILE A 292 -12.04 -12.19 42.59
CA ILE A 292 -13.02 -12.83 41.70
C ILE A 292 -12.32 -13.54 40.54
N ALA A 293 -11.37 -12.88 39.89
CA ALA A 293 -10.65 -13.45 38.75
C ALA A 293 -9.85 -14.69 39.18
N LEU A 294 -9.20 -14.67 40.35
CA LEU A 294 -8.44 -15.81 40.87
C LEU A 294 -9.35 -17.01 41.16
N ALA A 295 -10.52 -16.78 41.76
CA ALA A 295 -11.52 -17.82 42.00
C ALA A 295 -12.06 -18.45 40.71
N CYS A 296 -12.05 -17.70 39.62
CA CYS A 296 -12.46 -18.16 38.29
C CYS A 296 -11.28 -18.69 37.45
N GLY A 297 -10.10 -18.93 38.02
CA GLY A 297 -8.93 -19.43 37.26
C GLY A 297 -8.31 -18.41 36.29
N GLY A 298 -8.63 -17.13 36.48
CA GLY A 298 -8.18 -16.01 35.66
C GLY A 298 -7.19 -15.09 36.38
N ARG A 299 -6.97 -13.92 35.77
CA ARG A 299 -6.17 -12.83 36.34
C ARG A 299 -6.86 -11.50 36.07
N GLY A 300 -6.74 -10.57 37.01
CA GLY A 300 -7.29 -9.22 36.89
C GLY A 300 -6.58 -8.25 37.82
N GLY A 301 -6.75 -6.97 37.55
CA GLY A 301 -6.18 -5.90 38.36
C GLY A 301 -6.57 -4.52 37.84
N GLY A 302 -6.30 -3.50 38.64
CA GLY A 302 -6.61 -2.12 38.27
C GLY A 302 -6.50 -1.13 39.42
N LYS A 303 -7.07 0.05 39.21
CA LYS A 303 -7.06 1.15 40.17
C LYS A 303 -8.30 1.07 41.08
N ALA A 304 -8.35 1.89 42.13
CA ALA A 304 -9.47 1.93 43.07
C ALA A 304 -10.84 2.09 42.40
N HIS A 305 -10.92 2.89 41.34
CA HIS A 305 -12.17 3.21 40.64
C HIS A 305 -12.60 2.19 39.57
N MET A 306 -11.66 1.43 39.02
CA MET A 306 -11.92 0.50 37.92
C MET A 306 -10.79 -0.53 37.77
N ALA A 307 -11.19 -1.76 37.52
CA ALA A 307 -10.30 -2.88 37.26
C ALA A 307 -10.79 -3.74 36.11
N GLN A 308 -9.84 -4.41 35.47
CA GLN A 308 -10.06 -5.23 34.29
C GLN A 308 -9.32 -6.57 34.40
N GLY A 309 -9.90 -7.62 33.84
CA GLY A 309 -9.37 -8.96 33.93
C GLY A 309 -10.01 -9.92 32.96
N GLY A 310 -9.58 -11.17 33.03
CA GLY A 310 -10.14 -12.23 32.21
C GLY A 310 -9.83 -13.62 32.73
N THR A 311 -10.60 -14.60 32.26
CA THR A 311 -10.42 -16.03 32.54
C THR A 311 -10.70 -16.85 31.27
N LYS A 312 -10.22 -18.09 31.22
CA LYS A 312 -10.62 -19.07 30.19
C LYS A 312 -11.76 -19.99 30.65
N GLU A 313 -12.14 -19.92 31.93
CA GLU A 313 -13.14 -20.78 32.56
C GLU A 313 -14.54 -20.14 32.46
N LEU A 314 -15.18 -20.31 31.29
CA LEU A 314 -16.50 -19.73 30.99
C LEU A 314 -17.62 -20.26 31.89
N ASP A 315 -17.48 -21.49 32.38
CA ASP A 315 -18.39 -22.17 33.31
C ASP A 315 -18.42 -21.54 34.71
N LYS A 316 -17.38 -20.78 35.07
CA LYS A 316 -17.27 -20.12 36.39
C LYS A 316 -17.83 -18.71 36.42
N LEU A 317 -18.29 -18.17 35.29
CA LEU A 317 -18.75 -16.77 35.21
C LEU A 317 -20.00 -16.50 36.03
N ASP A 318 -20.95 -17.43 36.09
CA ASP A 318 -22.16 -17.24 36.89
C ASP A 318 -21.82 -17.19 38.38
N LYS A 319 -20.87 -18.02 38.81
CA LYS A 319 -20.29 -17.96 40.17
C LYS A 319 -19.56 -16.64 40.42
N ALA A 320 -18.84 -16.11 39.43
CA ALA A 320 -18.14 -14.82 39.53
C ALA A 320 -19.10 -13.66 39.81
N VAL A 321 -20.24 -13.67 39.12
CA VAL A 321 -21.30 -12.67 39.24
C VAL A 321 -21.94 -12.70 40.63
N ASP A 322 -22.09 -13.88 41.25
CA ASP A 322 -22.60 -13.98 42.61
C ASP A 322 -21.55 -13.64 43.67
N MET A 323 -20.29 -14.02 43.44
CA MET A 323 -19.19 -13.87 44.41
C MET A 323 -18.95 -12.43 44.85
N ILE A 324 -19.22 -11.44 43.99
CA ILE A 324 -19.06 -10.03 44.36
C ILE A 324 -19.97 -9.64 45.54
N TYR A 325 -21.16 -10.22 45.65
CA TYR A 325 -22.07 -9.90 46.74
C TYR A 325 -21.49 -10.34 48.10
N ASP A 326 -20.83 -11.50 48.14
CA ASP A 326 -20.18 -12.01 49.34
C ASP A 326 -18.95 -11.18 49.73
N ILE A 327 -18.13 -10.77 48.75
CA ILE A 327 -16.96 -9.91 48.98
C ILE A 327 -17.38 -8.56 49.57
N ILE A 328 -18.42 -7.93 49.01
CA ILE A 328 -18.94 -6.66 49.52
C ILE A 328 -19.54 -6.83 50.92
N LYS A 329 -20.20 -7.97 51.19
CA LYS A 329 -20.75 -8.27 52.51
C LYS A 329 -19.66 -8.45 53.58
N GLY A 330 -18.54 -9.10 53.24
CA GLY A 330 -17.42 -9.38 54.15
C GLY A 330 -16.48 -8.19 54.40
N THR A 331 -16.50 -7.18 53.53
CA THR A 331 -15.74 -5.91 53.68
C THR A 331 -16.55 -4.83 54.44
N GLY A 332 -17.76 -5.20 54.88
CA GLY A 332 -18.78 -4.34 55.48
C GLY A 332 -18.51 -3.90 56.90
#